data_AF-A0A2G9H7Q2-F1
#
_entry.id   AF-A0A2G9H7Q2-F1
#
_cell.length_a   1.000
_cell.length_b   1.000
_cell.length_c   1.000
_cell.angle_alpha   90.00
_cell.angle_beta   90.00
_cell.angle_gamma   90.00
#
_symmetry.space_group_name_H-M   'P 1'
#
loop_
_entity.id
_entity.type
_entity.pdbx_description
1 polymer ?
#
loop_
_entity_poly.entity_id
_entity_poly.type
_entity_poly.pdbx_seq_one_letter_code
_entity_poly.pdbx_strand_id
1 'polypeptide(L)'
;MKEIALQVCQLEHQLFDHFFPSSSDDISSLAPLIDPLCTYLYDTLRPKLIHEANLDVLCELVDILKVEVLAEQVSRRGESLAGLRPTLERILADVHERLTFRARTHIRDEIANYLPLDEDLDYPAKLEQSAQTIPETSSGTQSPDVSRTWYPPLEKTISCLSKLYRCLEPPVFTGLAQEAVEVCSLSIQKASKLIAKRSSIMDGQLFLIKFLLILREQIAPFDIEFSVTHKELDFSHLLEHLRRILRGQASLFDWSRSTSLARTLSPRVLESQIDAKKELEKILKATCEEFIMSVTKLVVDTMLSFATKVTAVKVALSSGSQNQKVESISRPLKDQAFATPEKVAELIQKVGSAIQQELPRVMGKMKLYLQNPATRAILFKPIKTNIVEAHIQVQSLLKLEYSPEDVQSVNMISIEDLQAQLDNLM
;
A
#
# COMPACT_ATOMS: atom_id res chain seq x y z
N MET A 1 17.77 -39.71 -7.38
CA MET A 1 18.33 -39.17 -8.65
C MET A 1 19.51 -38.24 -8.40
N LYS A 2 19.37 -37.22 -7.54
CA LYS A 2 20.46 -36.34 -7.06
C LYS A 2 21.71 -37.13 -6.60
N GLU A 3 21.54 -38.05 -5.65
CA GLU A 3 22.67 -38.84 -5.10
C GLU A 3 23.32 -39.73 -6.15
N ILE A 4 22.51 -40.35 -7.02
CA ILE A 4 22.99 -41.25 -8.07
C ILE A 4 23.86 -40.49 -9.08
N ALA A 5 23.42 -39.32 -9.53
CA ALA A 5 24.20 -38.51 -10.48
C ALA A 5 25.53 -38.03 -9.86
N LEU A 6 25.51 -37.56 -8.61
CA LEU A 6 26.71 -37.15 -7.90
C LEU A 6 27.70 -38.31 -7.67
N GLN A 7 27.18 -39.50 -7.35
CA GLN A 7 27.98 -40.69 -7.12
C GLN A 7 28.58 -41.22 -8.42
N VAL A 8 27.84 -41.20 -9.54
CA VAL A 8 28.34 -41.59 -10.86
C VAL A 8 29.46 -40.66 -11.31
N CYS A 9 29.30 -39.34 -11.19
CA CYS A 9 30.38 -38.39 -11.53
C CYS A 9 31.63 -38.59 -10.65
N GLN A 10 31.46 -38.92 -9.37
CA GLN A 10 32.59 -39.21 -8.49
C GLN A 10 33.32 -40.49 -8.89
N LEU A 11 32.58 -41.55 -9.23
CA LEU A 11 33.16 -42.83 -9.66
C LEU A 11 33.89 -42.70 -11.00
N GLU A 12 33.31 -41.96 -11.96
CA GLU A 12 33.96 -41.67 -13.24
C GLU A 12 35.27 -40.90 -13.06
N HIS A 13 35.30 -39.90 -12.18
CA HIS A 13 36.51 -39.16 -11.88
C HIS A 13 37.60 -40.04 -11.24
N GLN A 14 37.24 -40.88 -10.24
CA GLN A 14 38.18 -41.82 -9.62
C GLN A 14 38.73 -42.84 -10.62
N LEU A 15 37.90 -43.29 -11.55
CA LEU A 15 38.29 -44.22 -12.60
C LEU A 15 39.24 -43.53 -13.59
N PHE A 16 38.94 -42.30 -13.98
CA PHE A 16 39.79 -41.50 -14.86
C PHE A 16 41.18 -41.26 -14.27
N ASP A 17 41.27 -40.86 -12.99
CA ASP A 17 42.54 -40.68 -12.29
C ASP A 17 43.36 -41.97 -12.21
N HIS A 18 42.68 -43.11 -12.03
CA HIS A 18 43.34 -44.41 -11.95
C HIS A 18 43.95 -44.84 -13.29
N PHE A 19 43.24 -44.64 -14.40
CA PHE A 19 43.66 -45.11 -15.73
C PHE A 19 44.48 -44.09 -16.51
N PHE A 20 44.35 -42.79 -16.23
CA PHE A 20 45.00 -41.70 -16.95
C PHE A 20 45.73 -40.69 -16.02
N PRO A 21 46.65 -41.15 -15.16
CA PRO A 21 47.33 -40.29 -14.17
C PRO A 21 48.24 -39.21 -14.77
N SER A 22 48.53 -39.25 -16.08
CA SER A 22 49.29 -38.21 -16.79
C SER A 22 48.40 -37.12 -17.39
N SER A 23 47.09 -37.34 -17.43
CA SER A 23 46.08 -36.42 -17.96
C SER A 23 45.14 -35.89 -16.87
N SER A 24 45.22 -36.46 -15.65
CA SER A 24 44.43 -36.06 -14.47
C SER A 24 44.63 -34.60 -14.06
N ASP A 25 45.80 -34.02 -14.36
CA ASP A 25 46.09 -32.61 -14.05
C ASP A 25 45.27 -31.64 -14.94
N ASP A 26 44.76 -32.09 -16.08
CA ASP A 26 43.94 -31.29 -16.99
C ASP A 26 42.47 -31.74 -16.92
N ILE A 27 41.67 -31.01 -16.14
CA ILE A 27 40.23 -31.25 -15.92
C ILE A 27 39.45 -31.29 -17.25
N SER A 28 39.95 -30.65 -18.31
CA SER A 28 39.31 -30.65 -19.63
C SER A 28 39.34 -32.03 -20.31
N SER A 29 40.25 -32.91 -19.92
CA SER A 29 40.37 -34.26 -20.47
C SER A 29 39.26 -35.22 -20.02
N LEU A 30 38.59 -34.90 -18.90
CA LEU A 30 37.45 -35.64 -18.36
C LEU A 30 36.10 -35.20 -18.97
N ALA A 31 36.03 -33.99 -19.55
CA ALA A 31 34.80 -33.43 -20.09
C ALA A 31 34.08 -34.32 -21.12
N PRO A 32 34.76 -34.98 -22.09
CA PRO A 32 34.09 -35.85 -23.06
C PRO A 32 33.34 -37.05 -22.45
N LEU A 33 33.73 -37.49 -21.25
CA LEU A 33 33.07 -38.60 -20.53
C LEU A 33 31.87 -38.10 -19.70
N ILE A 34 31.97 -36.89 -19.16
CA ILE A 34 30.94 -36.29 -18.29
C ILE A 34 29.84 -35.59 -19.10
N ASP A 35 30.19 -34.96 -20.23
CA ASP A 35 29.25 -34.18 -21.05
C ASP A 35 28.03 -34.97 -21.56
N PRO A 36 28.15 -36.24 -22.01
CA PRO A 36 26.98 -37.04 -22.38
C PRO A 36 26.06 -37.35 -21.20
N LEU A 37 26.62 -37.61 -20.01
CA LEU A 37 25.85 -37.86 -18.79
C LEU A 37 25.11 -36.59 -18.35
N CYS A 38 25.78 -35.44 -18.40
CA CYS A 38 25.22 -34.12 -18.17
C CYS A 38 24.07 -33.80 -19.14
N THR A 39 24.27 -34.08 -20.43
CA THR A 39 23.25 -33.86 -21.46
C THR A 39 22.03 -34.74 -21.22
N TYR A 40 22.23 -36.02 -20.94
CA TYR A 40 21.13 -36.95 -20.63
C TYR A 40 20.37 -36.55 -19.36
N LEU A 41 21.08 -36.14 -18.31
CA LEU A 41 20.48 -35.62 -17.08
C LEU A 41 19.59 -34.40 -17.38
N TYR A 42 20.11 -33.45 -18.16
CA TYR A 42 19.36 -32.28 -18.55
C TYR A 42 18.12 -32.63 -19.38
N ASP A 43 18.26 -33.44 -20.41
CA ASP A 43 17.16 -33.81 -21.31
C ASP A 43 16.06 -34.61 -20.59
N THR A 44 16.42 -35.33 -19.52
CA THR A 44 15.46 -36.04 -18.67
C THR A 44 14.73 -35.11 -17.70
N LEU A 45 15.42 -34.12 -17.12
CA LEU A 45 14.85 -33.22 -16.13
C LEU A 45 14.05 -32.08 -16.75
N ARG A 46 14.55 -31.49 -17.84
CA ARG A 46 13.97 -30.30 -18.47
C ARG A 46 12.47 -30.43 -18.76
N PRO A 47 11.94 -31.53 -19.35
CA PRO A 47 10.51 -31.66 -19.58
C PRO A 47 9.70 -31.61 -18.29
N LYS A 48 10.20 -32.21 -17.20
CA LYS A 48 9.51 -32.19 -15.90
C LYS A 48 9.47 -30.78 -15.31
N LEU A 49 10.58 -30.05 -15.40
CA LEU A 49 10.68 -28.68 -14.91
C LEU A 49 9.75 -27.72 -15.66
N ILE A 50 9.70 -27.80 -16.98
CA ILE A 50 8.84 -26.93 -17.81
C ILE A 50 7.36 -27.15 -17.52
N HIS A 51 6.94 -28.36 -17.16
CA HIS A 51 5.54 -28.68 -16.87
C HIS A 51 5.17 -28.47 -15.40
N GLU A 52 6.14 -28.30 -14.49
CA GLU A 52 5.87 -28.11 -13.07
C GLU A 52 5.03 -26.86 -12.85
N ALA A 53 3.93 -27.02 -12.14
CA ALA A 53 2.92 -25.98 -11.94
C ALA A 53 2.91 -25.47 -10.50
N ASN A 54 3.43 -26.26 -9.56
CA ASN A 54 3.43 -25.94 -8.15
C ASN A 54 4.58 -24.98 -7.83
N LEU A 55 4.24 -23.81 -7.28
CA LEU A 55 5.21 -22.80 -6.89
C LEU A 55 6.11 -23.29 -5.74
N ASP A 56 5.56 -24.08 -4.81
CA ASP A 56 6.31 -24.62 -3.67
C ASP A 56 7.39 -25.60 -4.12
N VAL A 57 7.05 -26.50 -5.04
CA VAL A 57 8.01 -27.45 -5.61
C VAL A 57 9.13 -26.71 -6.35
N LEU A 58 8.81 -25.64 -7.08
CA LEU A 58 9.82 -24.84 -7.77
C LEU A 58 10.74 -24.11 -6.79
N CYS A 59 10.21 -23.55 -5.69
CA CYS A 59 11.00 -22.95 -4.62
C CYS A 59 11.93 -23.97 -3.95
N GLU A 60 11.43 -25.16 -3.62
CA GLU A 60 12.24 -26.25 -3.06
C GLU A 60 13.35 -26.69 -4.02
N LEU A 61 13.06 -26.79 -5.33
CA LEU A 61 14.06 -27.11 -6.34
C LEU A 61 15.16 -26.06 -6.42
N VAL A 62 14.83 -24.78 -6.30
CA VAL A 62 15.83 -23.70 -6.25
C VAL A 62 16.71 -23.84 -5.01
N ASP A 63 16.12 -24.06 -3.84
CA ASP A 63 16.87 -24.20 -2.58
C ASP A 63 17.80 -25.42 -2.62
N ILE A 64 17.31 -26.57 -3.10
CA ILE A 64 18.12 -27.79 -3.28
C ILE A 64 19.29 -27.52 -4.24
N LEU A 65 19.03 -26.90 -5.39
CA LEU A 65 20.07 -26.65 -6.40
C LEU A 65 21.10 -25.63 -5.92
N LYS A 66 20.67 -24.52 -5.31
CA LYS A 66 21.57 -23.45 -4.83
C LYS A 66 22.34 -23.88 -3.59
N VAL A 67 21.65 -24.29 -2.54
CA VAL A 67 22.24 -24.50 -1.21
C VAL A 67 22.90 -25.86 -1.14
N GLU A 68 22.17 -26.92 -1.49
CA GLU A 68 22.68 -28.29 -1.27
C GLU A 68 23.62 -28.74 -2.39
N VAL A 69 23.35 -28.42 -3.65
CA VAL A 69 24.15 -28.94 -4.77
C VAL A 69 25.31 -27.99 -5.10
N LEU A 70 25.02 -26.75 -5.49
CA LEU A 70 26.04 -25.82 -5.98
C LEU A 70 26.91 -25.27 -4.84
N ALA A 71 26.34 -24.87 -3.70
CA ALA A 71 27.13 -24.32 -2.61
C ALA A 71 27.86 -25.40 -1.80
N GLU A 72 27.23 -26.54 -1.48
CA GLU A 72 27.83 -27.53 -0.59
C GLU A 72 28.63 -28.63 -1.31
N GLN A 73 28.05 -29.28 -2.34
CA GLN A 73 28.68 -30.45 -2.96
C GLN A 73 29.76 -30.08 -3.99
N VAL A 74 29.50 -29.07 -4.83
CA VAL A 74 30.49 -28.60 -5.80
C VAL A 74 31.67 -27.94 -5.09
N SER A 75 31.46 -27.22 -3.98
CA SER A 75 32.58 -26.63 -3.22
C SER A 75 33.44 -27.66 -2.49
N ARG A 76 32.85 -28.76 -1.99
CA ARG A 76 33.58 -29.82 -1.27
C ARG A 76 34.33 -30.80 -2.17
N ARG A 77 33.86 -30.99 -3.40
CA ARG A 77 34.34 -32.02 -4.35
C ARG A 77 34.79 -31.41 -5.69
N GLY A 78 35.29 -30.18 -5.64
CA GLY A 78 35.37 -29.24 -6.77
C GLY A 78 35.97 -29.74 -8.07
N GLU A 79 36.95 -30.64 -8.02
CA GLU A 79 37.59 -31.17 -9.23
C GLU A 79 36.74 -32.27 -9.90
N SER A 80 36.12 -33.14 -9.11
CA SER A 80 35.32 -34.27 -9.61
C SER A 80 33.95 -33.87 -10.18
N LEU A 81 33.42 -32.72 -9.78
CA LEU A 81 32.09 -32.22 -10.19
C LEU A 81 32.17 -30.99 -11.11
N ALA A 82 33.38 -30.58 -11.52
CA ALA A 82 33.58 -29.40 -12.35
C ALA A 82 32.77 -29.45 -13.66
N GLY A 83 32.73 -30.61 -14.34
CA GLY A 83 31.96 -30.80 -15.58
C GLY A 83 30.44 -30.79 -15.41
N LEU A 84 29.93 -31.04 -14.19
CA LEU A 84 28.49 -31.05 -13.92
C LEU A 84 27.93 -29.65 -13.64
N ARG A 85 28.80 -28.73 -13.18
CA ARG A 85 28.43 -27.37 -12.78
C ARG A 85 27.70 -26.58 -13.87
N PRO A 86 28.17 -26.48 -15.13
CA PRO A 86 27.48 -25.72 -16.17
C PRO A 86 26.06 -26.25 -16.45
N THR A 87 25.88 -27.57 -16.36
CA THR A 87 24.58 -28.21 -16.57
C THR A 87 23.62 -27.90 -15.43
N LEU A 88 24.09 -27.93 -14.18
CA LEU A 88 23.29 -27.58 -13.01
C LEU A 88 22.93 -26.09 -12.97
N GLU A 89 23.85 -25.21 -13.34
CA GLU A 89 23.58 -23.77 -13.48
C GLU A 89 22.51 -23.51 -14.55
N ARG A 90 22.56 -24.24 -15.67
CA ARG A 90 21.52 -24.18 -16.71
C ARG A 90 20.17 -24.70 -16.23
N ILE A 91 20.14 -25.80 -15.48
CA ILE A 91 18.92 -26.31 -14.85
C ILE A 91 18.36 -25.28 -13.87
N LEU A 92 19.21 -24.69 -13.03
CA LEU A 92 18.79 -23.66 -12.08
C LEU A 92 18.20 -22.44 -12.80
N ALA A 93 18.78 -22.02 -13.92
CA ALA A 93 18.24 -20.94 -14.74
C ALA A 93 16.83 -21.28 -15.28
N ASP A 94 16.63 -22.49 -15.81
CA ASP A 94 15.32 -22.96 -16.28
C ASP A 94 14.28 -22.99 -15.13
N VAL A 95 14.69 -23.42 -13.93
CA VAL A 95 13.83 -23.39 -12.73
C VAL A 95 13.48 -21.96 -12.32
N HIS A 96 14.43 -21.03 -12.33
CA HIS A 96 14.16 -19.61 -12.03
C HIS A 96 13.21 -18.98 -13.04
N GLU A 97 13.39 -19.24 -14.34
CA GLU A 97 12.49 -18.74 -15.38
C GLU A 97 11.07 -19.29 -15.16
N ARG A 98 10.97 -20.61 -14.90
CA ARG A 98 9.69 -21.24 -14.62
C ARG A 98 9.04 -20.71 -13.34
N LEU A 99 9.80 -20.54 -12.27
CA LEU A 99 9.33 -19.99 -11.00
C LEU A 99 8.82 -18.56 -11.20
N THR A 100 9.55 -17.73 -11.94
CA THR A 100 9.15 -16.36 -12.27
C THR A 100 7.84 -16.35 -13.07
N PHE A 101 7.69 -17.22 -14.08
CA PHE A 101 6.47 -17.35 -14.85
C PHE A 101 5.27 -17.79 -14.00
N ARG A 102 5.47 -18.79 -13.12
CA ARG A 102 4.42 -19.30 -12.23
C ARG A 102 4.05 -18.29 -11.15
N ALA A 103 5.01 -17.54 -10.63
CA ALA A 103 4.79 -16.43 -9.71
C ALA A 103 3.89 -15.35 -10.33
N ARG A 104 4.20 -14.87 -11.54
CA ARG A 104 3.35 -13.90 -12.26
C ARG A 104 1.94 -14.44 -12.50
N THR A 105 1.84 -15.71 -12.89
CA THR A 105 0.55 -16.37 -13.10
C THR A 105 -0.26 -16.41 -11.81
N HIS A 106 0.35 -16.80 -10.69
CA HIS A 106 -0.27 -16.79 -9.37
C HIS A 106 -0.71 -15.39 -8.95
N ILE A 107 0.14 -14.37 -9.14
CA ILE A 107 -0.19 -12.96 -8.84
C ILE A 107 -1.42 -12.51 -9.66
N ARG A 108 -1.45 -12.81 -10.95
CA ARG A 108 -2.57 -12.45 -11.82
C ARG A 108 -3.85 -13.18 -11.43
N ASP A 109 -3.81 -14.49 -11.28
CA ASP A 109 -5.01 -15.32 -11.20
C ASP A 109 -5.58 -15.33 -9.77
N GLU A 110 -4.72 -15.38 -8.76
CA GLU A 110 -5.15 -15.53 -7.36
C GLU A 110 -5.28 -14.21 -6.58
N ILE A 111 -4.64 -13.12 -7.07
CA ILE A 111 -4.63 -11.81 -6.39
C ILE A 111 -5.34 -10.75 -7.24
N ALA A 112 -4.90 -10.53 -8.49
CA ALA A 112 -5.44 -9.47 -9.34
C ALA A 112 -6.87 -9.74 -9.83
N ASN A 113 -7.13 -10.99 -10.23
CA ASN A 113 -8.44 -11.46 -10.71
C ASN A 113 -9.29 -12.11 -9.62
N TYR A 114 -8.90 -11.98 -8.35
CA TYR A 114 -9.67 -12.51 -7.23
C TYR A 114 -11.07 -11.91 -7.22
N LEU A 115 -12.08 -12.78 -7.16
CA LEU A 115 -13.48 -12.42 -6.99
C LEU A 115 -13.85 -12.64 -5.51
N PRO A 116 -14.13 -11.56 -4.75
CA PRO A 116 -14.48 -11.70 -3.34
C PRO A 116 -15.76 -12.51 -3.17
N LEU A 117 -15.72 -13.49 -2.28
CA LEU A 117 -16.91 -14.24 -1.85
C LEU A 117 -17.73 -13.39 -0.87
N ASP A 118 -18.99 -13.74 -0.69
CA ASP A 118 -19.86 -13.03 0.28
C ASP A 118 -19.32 -13.14 1.72
N GLU A 119 -18.63 -14.23 2.05
CA GLU A 119 -17.96 -14.43 3.34
C GLU A 119 -16.72 -13.52 3.50
N ASP A 120 -16.01 -13.22 2.41
CA ASP A 120 -14.85 -12.33 2.42
C ASP A 120 -15.23 -10.87 2.63
N LEU A 121 -16.48 -10.52 2.31
CA LEU A 121 -17.02 -9.17 2.41
C LEU A 121 -17.84 -8.95 3.69
N ASP A 122 -17.93 -9.95 4.58
CA ASP A 122 -18.77 -9.92 5.77
C ASP A 122 -18.15 -9.13 6.94
N TYR A 123 -17.70 -7.90 6.63
CA TYR A 123 -17.24 -6.93 7.62
C TYR A 123 -18.39 -5.93 7.91
N PRO A 124 -18.72 -5.67 9.19
CA PRO A 124 -17.92 -5.92 10.40
C PRO A 124 -18.11 -7.28 11.11
N ALA A 125 -19.11 -8.09 10.73
CA ALA A 125 -19.51 -9.29 11.49
C ALA A 125 -18.36 -10.28 11.75
N LYS A 126 -17.47 -10.48 10.78
CA LYS A 126 -16.26 -11.32 10.92
C LYS A 126 -15.34 -10.86 12.06
N LEU A 127 -15.21 -9.55 12.25
CA LEU A 127 -14.40 -8.97 13.33
C LEU A 127 -15.08 -9.14 14.69
N GLU A 128 -16.40 -8.97 14.75
CA GLU A 128 -17.18 -9.11 15.99
C GLU A 128 -17.14 -10.56 16.50
N GLN A 129 -17.30 -11.53 15.60
CA GLN A 129 -17.14 -12.94 15.93
C GLN A 129 -15.75 -13.22 16.47
N SER A 130 -14.69 -12.75 15.78
CA SER A 130 -13.31 -12.94 16.24
C SER A 130 -13.03 -12.31 17.62
N ALA A 131 -13.70 -11.21 17.96
CA ALA A 131 -13.55 -10.56 19.26
C ALA A 131 -14.29 -11.31 20.39
N GLN A 132 -15.37 -12.03 20.06
CA GLN A 132 -16.17 -12.80 21.02
C GLN A 132 -15.57 -14.18 21.31
N THR A 133 -14.83 -14.78 20.37
CA THR A 133 -14.16 -16.09 20.55
C THR A 133 -12.88 -16.02 21.39
N ILE A 134 -12.52 -14.85 21.91
CA ILE A 134 -11.42 -14.68 22.88
C ILE A 134 -11.98 -14.75 24.33
N PRO A 135 -12.38 -15.94 24.83
CA PRO A 135 -12.22 -16.23 26.24
C PRO A 135 -11.38 -17.51 26.44
N GLU A 136 -10.27 -17.34 27.17
CA GLU A 136 -9.66 -18.37 28.02
C GLU A 136 -9.42 -19.77 27.42
N THR A 137 -8.40 -19.95 26.57
CA THR A 137 -7.67 -21.23 26.54
C THR A 137 -6.24 -21.07 26.01
N SER A 138 -5.30 -21.04 26.95
CA SER A 138 -3.96 -21.66 26.94
C SER A 138 -3.09 -21.70 25.68
N SER A 139 -1.89 -21.12 25.87
CA SER A 139 -0.57 -21.64 25.49
C SER A 139 -0.19 -21.79 24.00
N GLY A 140 0.66 -20.86 23.55
CA GLY A 140 1.96 -21.23 22.98
C GLY A 140 1.96 -22.11 21.73
N THR A 141 1.40 -21.64 20.62
CA THR A 141 1.88 -21.98 19.27
C THR A 141 1.50 -20.81 18.35
N GLN A 142 2.39 -20.44 17.43
CA GLN A 142 2.29 -19.25 16.57
C GLN A 142 0.87 -19.02 16.02
N SER A 143 0.33 -17.83 16.27
CA SER A 143 -1.06 -17.39 16.08
C SER A 143 -1.67 -17.72 14.70
N PRO A 144 -2.44 -18.81 14.55
CA PRO A 144 -3.14 -19.14 13.31
C PRO A 144 -4.53 -18.47 13.20
N ASP A 145 -5.04 -17.87 14.28
CA ASP A 145 -6.37 -17.21 14.26
C ASP A 145 -6.33 -15.77 13.73
N VAL A 146 -5.15 -15.12 13.70
CA VAL A 146 -5.00 -13.76 13.14
C VAL A 146 -5.10 -13.79 11.62
N SER A 147 -4.54 -14.81 10.96
CA SER A 147 -4.58 -14.97 9.49
C SER A 147 -5.96 -15.37 8.97
N ARG A 148 -6.78 -16.11 9.75
CA ARG A 148 -8.18 -16.42 9.37
C ARG A 148 -9.05 -15.17 9.12
N THR A 149 -8.68 -14.06 9.75
CA THR A 149 -9.42 -12.79 9.63
C THR A 149 -8.91 -11.94 8.46
N TRP A 150 -7.86 -12.37 7.77
CA TRP A 150 -7.29 -11.61 6.67
C TRP A 150 -8.13 -11.74 5.39
N TYR A 151 -8.05 -10.71 4.57
CA TYR A 151 -8.64 -10.72 3.24
C TYR A 151 -7.76 -11.60 2.32
N PRO A 152 -8.31 -12.61 1.61
CA PRO A 152 -7.49 -13.65 0.99
C PRO A 152 -6.40 -13.16 0.01
N PRO A 153 -6.64 -12.16 -0.86
CA PRO A 153 -5.59 -11.59 -1.71
C PRO A 153 -4.36 -11.09 -0.94
N LEU A 154 -4.54 -10.53 0.26
CA LEU A 154 -3.43 -10.08 1.10
C LEU A 154 -2.61 -11.27 1.59
N GLU A 155 -3.27 -12.31 2.12
CA GLU A 155 -2.58 -13.51 2.61
C GLU A 155 -1.77 -14.19 1.49
N LYS A 156 -2.38 -14.34 0.30
CA LYS A 156 -1.71 -14.90 -0.87
C LYS A 156 -0.53 -14.05 -1.34
N THR A 157 -0.65 -12.73 -1.25
CA THR A 157 0.44 -11.80 -1.55
C THR A 157 1.61 -12.04 -0.61
N ILE A 158 1.39 -12.00 0.71
CA ILE A 158 2.47 -12.15 1.70
C ILE A 158 3.11 -13.54 1.63
N SER A 159 2.31 -14.59 1.46
CA SER A 159 2.81 -15.95 1.28
C SER A 159 3.70 -16.04 0.02
N CYS A 160 3.25 -15.50 -1.10
CA CYS A 160 4.02 -15.45 -2.35
C CYS A 160 5.36 -14.72 -2.16
N LEU A 161 5.34 -13.50 -1.61
CA LEU A 161 6.55 -12.71 -1.38
C LEU A 161 7.56 -13.44 -0.48
N SER A 162 7.09 -14.06 0.61
CA SER A 162 7.96 -14.77 1.54
C SER A 162 8.70 -15.95 0.90
N LYS A 163 8.06 -16.64 -0.05
CA LYS A 163 8.64 -17.75 -0.82
C LYS A 163 9.63 -17.24 -1.85
N LEU A 164 9.23 -16.25 -2.64
CA LEU A 164 10.05 -15.71 -3.72
C LEU A 164 11.32 -15.02 -3.22
N TYR A 165 11.25 -14.36 -2.07
CA TYR A 165 12.38 -13.64 -1.48
C TYR A 165 13.62 -14.53 -1.26
N ARG A 166 13.42 -15.81 -0.90
CA ARG A 166 14.53 -16.74 -0.66
C ARG A 166 15.09 -17.36 -1.94
N CYS A 167 14.23 -17.49 -2.96
CA CYS A 167 14.55 -18.28 -4.14
C CYS A 167 15.07 -17.41 -5.30
N LEU A 168 14.61 -16.16 -5.44
CA LEU A 168 14.92 -15.32 -6.59
C LEU A 168 16.10 -14.38 -6.33
N GLU A 169 16.71 -13.92 -7.42
CA GLU A 169 17.68 -12.84 -7.36
C GLU A 169 16.98 -11.50 -7.07
N PRO A 170 17.60 -10.58 -6.31
CA PRO A 170 16.99 -9.32 -5.90
C PRO A 170 16.28 -8.55 -7.04
N PRO A 171 16.87 -8.32 -8.23
CA PRO A 171 16.19 -7.54 -9.27
C PRO A 171 14.92 -8.21 -9.82
N VAL A 172 14.90 -9.55 -9.88
CA VAL A 172 13.71 -10.30 -10.34
C VAL A 172 12.64 -10.29 -9.26
N PHE A 173 13.04 -10.48 -8.00
CA PHE A 173 12.15 -10.39 -6.86
C PHE A 173 11.50 -9.01 -6.76
N THR A 174 12.27 -7.91 -6.84
CA THR A 174 11.73 -6.55 -6.76
C THR A 174 10.62 -6.31 -7.76
N GLY A 175 10.81 -6.69 -9.03
CA GLY A 175 9.80 -6.48 -10.07
C GLY A 175 8.49 -7.24 -9.78
N LEU A 176 8.59 -8.50 -9.36
CA LEU A 176 7.42 -9.29 -8.96
C LEU A 176 6.77 -8.75 -7.69
N ALA A 177 7.57 -8.27 -6.75
CA ALA A 177 7.09 -7.77 -5.49
C ALA A 177 6.30 -6.47 -5.67
N GLN A 178 6.79 -5.55 -6.51
CA GLN A 178 6.08 -4.33 -6.88
C GLN A 178 4.73 -4.64 -7.55
N GLU A 179 4.73 -5.56 -8.52
CA GLU A 179 3.50 -6.01 -9.19
C GLU A 179 2.50 -6.61 -8.19
N ALA A 180 2.95 -7.51 -7.31
CA ALA A 180 2.12 -8.16 -6.31
C ALA A 180 1.49 -7.17 -5.32
N VAL A 181 2.28 -6.20 -4.82
CA VAL A 181 1.81 -5.17 -3.89
C VAL A 181 0.80 -4.24 -4.56
N GLU A 182 1.05 -3.84 -5.81
CA GLU A 182 0.14 -3.00 -6.58
C GLU A 182 -1.21 -3.68 -6.78
N VAL A 183 -1.22 -4.92 -7.31
CA VAL A 183 -2.49 -5.63 -7.56
C VAL A 183 -3.22 -5.99 -6.28
N CYS A 184 -2.50 -6.28 -5.19
CA CYS A 184 -3.09 -6.49 -3.87
C CYS A 184 -3.77 -5.21 -3.36
N SER A 185 -3.10 -4.07 -3.44
CA SER A 185 -3.67 -2.77 -3.07
C SER A 185 -4.94 -2.45 -3.85
N LEU A 186 -4.93 -2.70 -5.17
CA LEU A 186 -6.12 -2.54 -6.03
C LEU A 186 -7.25 -3.50 -5.63
N SER A 187 -6.93 -4.76 -5.29
CA SER A 187 -7.91 -5.74 -4.82
C SER A 187 -8.57 -5.30 -3.51
N ILE A 188 -7.78 -4.82 -2.54
CA ILE A 188 -8.30 -4.29 -1.27
C ILE A 188 -9.20 -3.07 -1.51
N GLN A 189 -8.84 -2.16 -2.42
CA GLN A 189 -9.68 -1.01 -2.79
C GLN A 189 -11.01 -1.43 -3.41
N LYS A 190 -11.02 -2.46 -4.27
CA LYS A 190 -12.26 -3.01 -4.84
C LYS A 190 -13.15 -3.58 -3.72
N ALA A 191 -12.59 -4.38 -2.82
CA ALA A 191 -13.31 -4.96 -1.69
C ALA A 191 -13.87 -3.88 -0.76
N SER A 192 -13.10 -2.83 -0.45
CA SER A 192 -13.55 -1.67 0.33
C SER A 192 -14.81 -1.02 -0.26
N LYS A 193 -14.86 -0.84 -1.59
CA LYS A 193 -16.04 -0.28 -2.29
C LYS A 193 -17.25 -1.21 -2.23
N LEU A 194 -17.04 -2.53 -2.24
CA LEU A 194 -18.13 -3.51 -2.09
C LEU A 194 -18.67 -3.54 -0.67
N ILE A 195 -17.79 -3.53 0.34
CA ILE A 195 -18.16 -3.43 1.76
C ILE A 195 -18.92 -2.13 2.02
N ALA A 196 -18.45 -1.00 1.46
CA ALA A 196 -19.14 0.28 1.59
C ALA A 196 -20.59 0.26 1.10
N LYS A 197 -20.89 -0.55 0.07
CA LYS A 197 -22.25 -0.74 -0.45
C LYS A 197 -23.08 -1.70 0.39
N ARG A 198 -22.46 -2.70 1.00
CA ARG A 198 -23.13 -3.77 1.77
C ARG A 198 -23.42 -3.37 3.21
N SER A 199 -22.46 -2.77 3.91
CA SER A 199 -22.56 -2.45 5.33
C SER A 199 -22.62 -0.94 5.59
N SER A 200 -21.48 -0.25 5.47
CA SER A 200 -21.46 1.22 5.50
C SER A 200 -20.18 1.78 4.88
N ILE A 201 -20.25 3.03 4.42
CA ILE A 201 -19.07 3.77 3.89
C ILE A 201 -17.92 3.76 4.92
N MET A 202 -18.25 3.92 6.20
CA MET A 202 -17.28 3.89 7.30
C MET A 202 -16.61 2.52 7.43
N ASP A 203 -17.36 1.43 7.31
CA ASP A 203 -16.82 0.06 7.35
C ASP A 203 -15.90 -0.20 6.16
N GLY A 204 -16.24 0.31 4.97
CA GLY A 204 -15.39 0.24 3.79
C GLY A 204 -14.08 1.03 3.95
N GLN A 205 -14.13 2.24 4.52
CA GLN A 205 -12.94 3.05 4.79
C GLN A 205 -12.04 2.43 5.87
N LEU A 206 -12.62 1.95 6.98
CA LEU A 206 -11.88 1.28 8.05
C LEU A 206 -11.28 -0.05 7.61
N PHE A 207 -11.99 -0.82 6.78
CA PHE A 207 -11.46 -2.02 6.11
C PHE A 207 -10.21 -1.66 5.29
N LEU A 208 -10.31 -0.63 4.44
CA LEU A 208 -9.20 -0.21 3.59
C LEU A 208 -8.00 0.23 4.42
N ILE A 209 -8.20 1.08 5.43
CA ILE A 209 -7.13 1.52 6.34
C ILE A 209 -6.47 0.32 7.04
N LYS A 210 -7.27 -0.60 7.59
CA LYS A 210 -6.77 -1.81 8.29
C LYS A 210 -5.87 -2.63 7.37
N PHE A 211 -6.34 -2.97 6.17
CA PHE A 211 -5.62 -3.90 5.30
C PHE A 211 -4.44 -3.26 4.57
N LEU A 212 -4.47 -1.97 4.26
CA LEU A 212 -3.29 -1.26 3.73
C LEU A 212 -2.20 -1.08 4.80
N LEU A 213 -2.58 -0.86 6.07
CA LEU A 213 -1.61 -0.85 7.18
C LEU A 213 -0.95 -2.21 7.37
N ILE A 214 -1.73 -3.30 7.33
CA ILE A 214 -1.18 -4.66 7.41
C ILE A 214 -0.25 -4.91 6.22
N LEU A 215 -0.67 -4.59 4.99
CA LEU A 215 0.18 -4.75 3.82
C LEU A 215 1.50 -3.98 3.95
N ARG A 216 1.45 -2.71 4.36
CA ARG A 216 2.63 -1.87 4.61
C ARG A 216 3.58 -2.47 5.65
N GLU A 217 3.05 -2.98 6.75
CA GLU A 217 3.84 -3.60 7.82
C GLU A 217 4.50 -4.89 7.33
N GLN A 218 3.75 -5.74 6.62
CA GLN A 218 4.25 -7.03 6.15
C GLN A 218 5.29 -6.93 5.03
N ILE A 219 5.31 -5.81 4.28
CA ILE A 219 6.34 -5.57 3.26
C ILE A 219 7.59 -4.86 3.79
N ALA A 220 7.55 -4.29 5.00
CA ALA A 220 8.68 -3.60 5.61
C ALA A 220 9.98 -4.44 5.72
N PRO A 221 9.94 -5.78 5.96
CA PRO A 221 11.15 -6.60 5.94
C PRO A 221 11.87 -6.66 4.58
N PHE A 222 11.16 -6.37 3.48
CA PHE A 222 11.70 -6.44 2.12
C PHE A 222 12.12 -5.05 1.57
N ASP A 223 12.05 -3.99 2.39
CA ASP A 223 12.11 -2.58 1.97
C ASP A 223 13.44 -2.17 1.28
N ILE A 224 14.54 -2.85 1.58
CA ILE A 224 15.86 -2.60 0.97
C ILE A 224 15.88 -2.98 -0.52
N GLU A 225 15.00 -3.88 -0.95
CA GLU A 225 14.94 -4.37 -2.34
C GLU A 225 13.83 -3.69 -3.15
N PHE A 226 12.83 -3.08 -2.50
CA PHE A 226 11.81 -2.28 -3.19
C PHE A 226 12.35 -0.96 -3.74
N SER A 227 13.50 -0.48 -3.25
CA SER A 227 14.18 0.71 -3.76
C SER A 227 15.06 0.41 -4.97
N VAL A 228 14.46 0.09 -6.12
CA VAL A 228 15.17 0.06 -7.42
C VAL A 228 14.87 1.36 -8.17
N THR A 229 15.93 2.13 -8.45
CA THR A 229 15.86 3.39 -9.20
C THR A 229 15.71 3.11 -10.70
N HIS A 230 14.47 3.00 -11.16
CA HIS A 230 14.20 3.04 -12.59
C HIS A 230 14.43 4.47 -13.12
N LYS A 231 15.40 4.59 -14.03
CA LYS A 231 15.69 5.85 -14.74
C LYS A 231 14.75 5.96 -15.94
N GLU A 232 13.65 6.67 -15.79
CA GLU A 232 12.82 7.08 -16.92
C GLU A 232 13.25 8.45 -17.43
N LEU A 233 13.10 8.66 -18.74
CA LEU A 233 13.41 9.92 -19.39
C LEU A 233 12.15 10.79 -19.37
N ASP A 234 12.21 11.94 -18.69
CA ASP A 234 11.08 12.88 -18.61
C ASP A 234 11.11 13.87 -19.76
N PHE A 235 10.02 13.86 -20.54
CA PHE A 235 9.81 14.74 -21.70
C PHE A 235 8.84 15.88 -21.40
N SER A 236 8.34 16.02 -20.17
CA SER A 236 7.34 17.02 -19.77
C SER A 236 7.81 18.45 -20.02
N HIS A 237 9.11 18.68 -19.81
CA HIS A 237 9.76 19.96 -20.11
C HIS A 237 9.80 20.28 -21.61
N LEU A 238 9.90 19.28 -22.49
CA LEU A 238 9.97 19.50 -23.95
C LEU A 238 8.66 20.06 -24.51
N LEU A 239 7.51 19.60 -23.99
CA LEU A 239 6.20 20.13 -24.38
C LEU A 239 5.99 21.58 -23.96
N GLU A 240 6.55 21.97 -22.81
CA GLU A 240 6.47 23.34 -22.32
C GLU A 240 7.42 24.29 -23.09
N HIS A 241 8.58 23.80 -23.50
CA HIS A 241 9.49 24.51 -24.40
C HIS A 241 8.90 24.66 -25.81
N LEU A 242 8.25 23.63 -26.37
CA LEU A 242 7.52 23.70 -27.65
C LEU A 242 6.33 24.66 -27.58
N ARG A 243 5.58 24.69 -26.47
CA ARG A 243 4.50 25.67 -26.27
C ARG A 243 5.00 27.11 -26.15
N ARG A 244 6.15 27.36 -25.53
CA ARG A 244 6.78 28.70 -25.48
C ARG A 244 7.24 29.18 -26.85
N ILE A 245 7.78 28.28 -27.66
CA ILE A 245 8.17 28.51 -29.05
C ILE A 245 6.94 28.84 -29.91
N LEU A 246 5.88 28.04 -29.81
CA LEU A 246 4.61 28.25 -30.53
C LEU A 246 3.87 29.53 -30.10
N ARG A 247 4.09 29.99 -28.86
CA ARG A 247 3.59 31.28 -28.35
C ARG A 247 4.50 32.47 -28.71
N GLY A 248 5.55 32.27 -29.50
CA GLY A 248 6.45 33.33 -29.97
C GLY A 248 7.33 33.96 -28.88
N GLN A 249 7.40 33.36 -27.69
CA GLN A 249 8.20 33.85 -26.55
C GLN A 249 9.66 33.37 -26.59
N ALA A 250 10.02 32.52 -27.56
CA ALA A 250 11.38 32.06 -27.82
C ALA A 250 11.61 31.96 -29.34
N SER A 251 12.72 32.52 -29.83
CA SER A 251 13.09 32.53 -31.25
C SER A 251 13.67 31.17 -31.68
N LEU A 252 13.16 30.59 -32.76
CA LEU A 252 13.62 29.33 -33.34
C LEU A 252 14.91 29.46 -34.18
N PHE A 253 15.37 30.68 -34.43
CA PHE A 253 16.37 30.96 -35.48
C PHE A 253 17.71 31.51 -34.99
N ASP A 254 18.01 31.48 -33.68
CA ASP A 254 19.38 31.67 -33.17
C ASP A 254 20.24 30.39 -33.38
N TRP A 255 20.10 29.80 -34.57
CA TRP A 255 20.66 28.52 -35.01
C TRP A 255 22.17 28.59 -35.28
N SER A 256 22.76 29.79 -35.31
CA SER A 256 24.15 30.00 -35.69
C SER A 256 25.01 30.50 -34.52
N ARG A 257 25.40 29.57 -33.65
CA ARG A 257 26.80 29.27 -33.27
C ARG A 257 26.84 28.61 -31.90
N SER A 258 27.11 27.30 -31.95
CA SER A 258 27.70 26.46 -30.88
C SER A 258 27.00 26.46 -29.51
N THR A 259 26.50 25.27 -29.13
CA THR A 259 26.29 24.79 -27.76
C THR A 259 24.97 25.10 -27.01
N SER A 260 23.79 24.82 -27.58
CA SER A 260 22.55 24.88 -26.75
C SER A 260 21.29 24.26 -27.39
N LEU A 261 21.39 23.11 -28.07
CA LEU A 261 20.20 22.29 -28.36
C LEU A 261 20.32 20.88 -27.78
N ALA A 262 21.50 20.26 -27.87
CA ALA A 262 21.73 18.98 -27.21
C ALA A 262 21.51 19.06 -25.69
N ARG A 263 21.81 20.19 -25.04
CA ARG A 263 21.69 20.37 -23.58
C ARG A 263 20.28 20.83 -23.11
N THR A 264 19.50 21.42 -24.01
CA THR A 264 18.14 21.97 -23.78
C THR A 264 17.04 21.01 -24.23
N LEU A 265 17.36 20.12 -25.17
CA LEU A 265 16.55 18.97 -25.57
C LEU A 265 17.07 17.65 -24.97
N SER A 266 18.11 17.70 -24.12
CA SER A 266 18.54 16.55 -23.33
C SER A 266 17.37 16.14 -22.43
N PRO A 267 16.81 14.93 -22.58
CA PRO A 267 15.82 14.44 -21.65
C PRO A 267 16.44 14.45 -20.26
N ARG A 268 15.76 15.09 -19.31
CA ARG A 268 16.15 14.99 -17.91
C ARG A 268 15.83 13.57 -17.48
N VAL A 269 16.80 12.88 -16.87
CA VAL A 269 16.50 11.64 -16.15
C VAL A 269 15.65 12.06 -14.95
N LEU A 270 14.35 11.85 -15.05
CA LEU A 270 13.49 11.91 -13.88
C LEU A 270 13.57 10.52 -13.29
N GLU A 271 14.21 10.42 -12.13
CA GLU A 271 14.12 9.23 -11.29
C GLU A 271 12.68 9.17 -10.76
N SER A 272 11.77 8.71 -11.63
CA SER A 272 10.39 8.41 -11.30
C SER A 272 10.40 7.07 -10.57
N GLN A 273 10.70 7.09 -9.28
CA GLN A 273 10.33 6.00 -8.38
C GLN A 273 8.80 5.93 -8.34
N ILE A 274 8.19 5.19 -9.26
CA ILE A 274 6.85 4.64 -9.03
C ILE A 274 7.06 3.43 -8.12
N ASP A 275 7.26 3.75 -6.86
CA ASP A 275 7.37 2.77 -5.80
C ASP A 275 5.94 2.31 -5.44
N ALA A 276 5.64 1.02 -5.61
CA ALA A 276 4.36 0.44 -5.21
C ALA A 276 4.05 0.76 -3.73
N LYS A 277 5.08 0.92 -2.89
CA LYS A 277 4.96 1.40 -1.51
C LYS A 277 4.54 2.87 -1.44
N LYS A 278 5.10 3.75 -2.29
CA LYS A 278 4.71 5.16 -2.35
C LYS A 278 3.25 5.33 -2.80
N GLU A 279 2.80 4.56 -3.79
CA GLU A 279 1.39 4.58 -4.18
C GLU A 279 0.50 4.00 -3.07
N LEU A 280 0.91 2.91 -2.41
CA LEU A 280 0.25 2.38 -1.21
C LEU A 280 0.13 3.44 -0.10
N GLU A 281 1.19 4.16 0.23
CA GLU A 281 1.19 5.21 1.26
C GLU A 281 0.31 6.40 0.86
N LYS A 282 0.30 6.77 -0.42
CA LYS A 282 -0.57 7.81 -0.96
C LYS A 282 -2.05 7.41 -0.84
N ILE A 283 -2.41 6.18 -1.21
CA ILE A 283 -3.79 5.67 -1.08
C ILE A 283 -4.20 5.60 0.40
N LEU A 284 -3.31 5.11 1.26
CA LEU A 284 -3.55 5.04 2.70
C LEU A 284 -3.79 6.44 3.29
N LYS A 285 -2.92 7.42 2.96
CA LYS A 285 -3.06 8.79 3.41
C LYS A 285 -4.37 9.42 2.93
N ALA A 286 -4.69 9.28 1.65
CA ALA A 286 -5.94 9.79 1.08
C ALA A 286 -7.16 9.18 1.78
N THR A 287 -7.16 7.87 2.02
CA THR A 287 -8.25 7.18 2.72
C THR A 287 -8.40 7.67 4.17
N CYS A 288 -7.29 7.88 4.88
CA CYS A 288 -7.29 8.43 6.23
C CYS A 288 -7.85 9.87 6.25
N GLU A 289 -7.46 10.72 5.32
CA GLU A 289 -7.97 12.09 5.18
C GLU A 289 -9.47 12.10 4.86
N GLU A 290 -9.92 11.25 3.93
CA GLU A 290 -11.34 11.08 3.61
C GLU A 290 -12.16 10.60 4.82
N PHE A 291 -11.64 9.65 5.59
CA PHE A 291 -12.27 9.18 6.83
C PHE A 291 -12.36 10.30 7.87
N ILE A 292 -11.27 11.01 8.14
CA ILE A 292 -11.23 12.14 9.08
C ILE A 292 -12.26 13.20 8.70
N MET A 293 -12.33 13.55 7.41
CA MET A 293 -13.28 14.53 6.91
C MET A 293 -14.73 14.03 6.99
N SER A 294 -14.97 12.75 6.70
CA SER A 294 -16.29 12.14 6.83
C SER A 294 -16.79 12.19 8.28
N VAL A 295 -15.94 11.83 9.25
CA VAL A 295 -16.29 11.88 10.68
C VAL A 295 -16.45 13.32 11.16
N THR A 296 -15.58 14.23 10.72
CA THR A 296 -15.69 15.66 11.07
C THR A 296 -17.02 16.22 10.58
N LYS A 297 -17.42 15.95 9.33
CA LYS A 297 -18.72 16.37 8.80
C LYS A 297 -19.88 15.74 9.58
N LEU A 298 -19.80 14.44 9.89
CA LEU A 298 -20.84 13.79 10.68
C LEU A 298 -21.14 14.52 12.00
N VAL A 299 -20.12 15.10 12.63
CA VAL A 299 -20.26 15.78 13.93
C VAL A 299 -20.57 17.28 13.79
N VAL A 300 -19.85 18.01 12.92
CA VAL A 300 -19.88 19.49 12.88
C VAL A 300 -20.39 20.10 11.57
N ASP A 301 -21.00 19.32 10.66
CA ASP A 301 -21.48 19.85 9.36
C ASP A 301 -22.45 21.03 9.52
N THR A 302 -23.32 21.01 10.51
CA THR A 302 -24.25 22.13 10.78
C THR A 302 -23.51 23.41 11.16
N MET A 303 -22.47 23.32 12.00
CA MET A 303 -21.59 24.45 12.34
C MET A 303 -20.82 24.96 11.12
N LEU A 304 -20.27 24.06 10.29
CA LEU A 304 -19.54 24.43 9.08
C LEU A 304 -20.46 25.12 8.06
N SER A 305 -21.68 24.62 7.87
CA SER A 305 -22.70 25.22 7.02
C SER A 305 -23.09 26.62 7.49
N PHE A 306 -23.27 26.79 8.81
CA PHE A 306 -23.54 28.09 9.41
C PHE A 306 -22.38 29.07 9.20
N ALA A 307 -21.15 28.68 9.55
CA ALA A 307 -19.96 29.52 9.35
C ALA A 307 -19.78 29.94 7.87
N THR A 308 -20.04 29.02 6.93
CA THR A 308 -19.99 29.31 5.49
C THR A 308 -21.04 30.35 5.07
N LYS A 309 -22.29 30.23 5.56
CA LYS A 309 -23.36 31.20 5.30
C LYS A 309 -23.04 32.57 5.88
N VAL A 310 -22.52 32.63 7.11
CA VAL A 310 -22.11 33.88 7.75
C VAL A 310 -20.98 34.56 6.96
N THR A 311 -19.97 33.80 6.54
CA THR A 311 -18.87 34.34 5.73
C THR A 311 -19.36 34.85 4.37
N ALA A 312 -20.25 34.12 3.69
CA ALA A 312 -20.82 34.54 2.42
C ALA A 312 -21.60 35.87 2.55
N VAL A 313 -22.39 36.02 3.62
CA VAL A 313 -23.11 37.25 3.94
C VAL A 313 -22.14 38.41 4.21
N LYS A 314 -21.09 38.19 4.99
CA LYS A 314 -20.06 39.20 5.27
C LYS A 314 -19.31 39.65 4.00
N VAL A 315 -19.01 38.72 3.10
CA VAL A 315 -18.39 39.02 1.81
C VAL A 315 -19.34 39.79 0.90
N ALA A 316 -20.62 39.42 0.85
CA ALA A 316 -21.63 40.15 0.07
C ALA A 316 -21.83 41.59 0.58
N LEU A 317 -21.75 41.79 1.90
CA LEU A 317 -21.82 43.10 2.54
C LEU A 317 -20.58 43.98 2.24
N SER A 318 -19.38 43.37 2.17
CA SER A 318 -18.15 44.12 1.90
C SER A 318 -17.89 44.40 0.42
N SER A 319 -18.48 43.63 -0.50
CA SER A 319 -18.34 43.81 -1.96
C SER A 319 -19.46 44.67 -2.59
N GLY A 320 -20.48 45.06 -1.84
CA GLY A 320 -21.59 45.94 -2.26
C GLY A 320 -21.27 47.43 -2.36
N SER A 321 -20.08 47.81 -2.84
CA SER A 321 -19.71 49.19 -3.13
C SER A 321 -19.83 49.48 -4.63
N GLN A 322 -21.07 49.56 -5.14
CA GLN A 322 -21.52 50.50 -6.17
C GLN A 322 -22.92 50.11 -6.67
N ASN A 323 -23.87 50.99 -6.36
CA ASN A 323 -25.18 51.18 -7.00
C ASN A 323 -26.37 50.27 -6.61
N GLN A 324 -27.29 50.95 -5.91
CA GLN A 324 -28.77 50.84 -5.85
C GLN A 324 -29.41 50.00 -4.72
N LYS A 325 -30.15 50.76 -3.87
CA LYS A 325 -31.16 50.38 -2.86
C LYS A 325 -30.66 49.63 -1.61
N VAL A 326 -30.05 50.42 -0.72
CA VAL A 326 -29.44 50.02 0.57
C VAL A 326 -30.45 50.08 1.73
N GLU A 327 -31.58 49.36 1.65
CA GLU A 327 -32.50 49.24 2.80
C GLU A 327 -32.80 47.79 3.20
N SER A 328 -32.54 46.80 2.34
CA SER A 328 -32.85 45.40 2.63
C SER A 328 -31.65 44.53 3.00
N ILE A 329 -30.42 45.04 2.93
CA ILE A 329 -29.18 44.25 3.07
C ILE A 329 -28.44 44.57 4.39
N SER A 330 -28.69 45.71 5.03
CA SER A 330 -28.07 46.11 6.31
C SER A 330 -28.78 45.54 7.54
N ARG A 331 -29.29 44.30 7.47
CA ARG A 331 -29.88 43.64 8.65
C ARG A 331 -28.75 43.00 9.46
N PRO A 332 -28.65 43.27 10.78
CA PRO A 332 -27.67 42.61 11.63
C PRO A 332 -27.85 41.09 11.57
N LEU A 333 -26.77 40.33 11.75
CA LEU A 333 -26.73 38.88 11.48
C LEU A 333 -27.86 38.12 12.19
N LYS A 334 -28.22 38.55 13.41
CA LYS A 334 -29.32 38.04 14.24
C LYS A 334 -30.73 38.12 13.63
N ASP A 335 -30.94 39.04 12.68
CA ASP A 335 -32.23 39.25 12.01
C ASP A 335 -32.36 38.40 10.72
N GLN A 336 -31.32 37.64 10.38
CA GLN A 336 -31.37 36.68 9.28
C GLN A 336 -32.03 35.38 9.75
N ALA A 337 -32.94 34.84 8.95
CA ALA A 337 -33.77 33.69 9.32
C ALA A 337 -32.99 32.41 9.69
N PHE A 338 -31.72 32.29 9.28
CA PHE A 338 -30.86 31.14 9.62
C PHE A 338 -29.96 31.38 10.84
N ALA A 339 -29.93 32.61 11.36
CA ALA A 339 -28.99 33.09 12.38
C ALA A 339 -29.73 33.72 13.58
N THR A 340 -31.00 33.38 13.77
CA THR A 340 -31.70 33.72 15.01
C THR A 340 -31.08 32.96 16.20
N PRO A 341 -31.08 33.53 17.42
CA PRO A 341 -30.51 32.87 18.61
C PRO A 341 -31.06 31.45 18.82
N GLU A 342 -32.36 31.26 18.61
CA GLU A 342 -33.03 29.94 18.69
C GLU A 342 -32.47 28.93 17.67
N LYS A 343 -32.18 29.38 16.44
CA LYS A 343 -31.63 28.50 15.39
C LYS A 343 -30.16 28.16 15.65
N VAL A 344 -29.40 29.08 16.23
CA VAL A 344 -28.03 28.80 16.66
C VAL A 344 -28.02 27.84 17.85
N ALA A 345 -28.94 27.99 18.81
CA ALA A 345 -29.11 27.04 19.91
C ALA A 345 -29.48 25.64 19.41
N GLU A 346 -30.43 25.53 18.47
CA GLU A 346 -30.80 24.26 17.82
C GLU A 346 -29.60 23.60 17.11
N LEU A 347 -28.77 24.41 16.45
CA LEU A 347 -27.56 23.95 15.78
C LEU A 347 -26.55 23.38 16.78
N ILE A 348 -26.29 24.09 17.88
CA ILE A 348 -25.35 23.64 18.92
C ILE A 348 -25.87 22.37 19.61
N GLN A 349 -27.17 22.29 19.89
CA GLN A 349 -27.79 21.10 20.45
C GLN A 349 -27.60 19.88 19.53
N LYS A 350 -27.79 20.05 18.21
CA LYS A 350 -27.53 18.98 17.23
C LYS A 350 -26.08 18.52 17.26
N VAL A 351 -25.11 19.44 17.27
CA VAL A 351 -23.69 19.07 17.36
C VAL A 351 -23.38 18.38 18.70
N GLY A 352 -23.90 18.88 19.81
CA GLY A 352 -23.76 18.24 21.13
C GLY A 352 -24.29 16.81 21.15
N SER A 353 -25.46 16.57 20.53
CA SER A 353 -26.02 15.22 20.39
C SER A 353 -25.15 14.31 19.51
N ALA A 354 -24.59 14.83 18.42
CA ALA A 354 -23.68 14.08 17.55
C ALA A 354 -22.37 13.70 18.27
N ILE A 355 -21.82 14.60 19.10
CA ILE A 355 -20.65 14.31 19.95
C ILE A 355 -20.97 13.23 20.98
N GLN A 356 -22.17 13.19 21.54
CA GLN A 356 -22.55 12.23 22.59
C GLN A 356 -23.00 10.86 22.04
N GLN A 357 -23.55 10.80 20.82
CA GLN A 357 -24.14 9.57 20.28
C GLN A 357 -23.34 8.98 19.11
N GLU A 358 -23.01 9.80 18.11
CA GLU A 358 -22.36 9.32 16.89
C GLU A 358 -20.85 9.14 17.08
N LEU A 359 -20.18 10.06 17.77
CA LEU A 359 -18.73 9.97 17.97
C LEU A 359 -18.29 8.71 18.76
N PRO A 360 -18.96 8.32 19.87
CA PRO A 360 -18.65 7.06 20.56
C PRO A 360 -18.87 5.83 19.67
N ARG A 361 -19.88 5.85 18.79
CA ARG A 361 -20.14 4.78 17.83
C ARG A 361 -19.00 4.66 16.82
N VAL A 362 -18.49 5.78 16.31
CA VAL A 362 -17.29 5.81 15.45
C VAL A 362 -16.08 5.22 16.19
N MET A 363 -15.87 5.61 17.45
CA MET A 363 -14.77 5.09 18.27
C MET A 363 -14.90 3.59 18.52
N GLY A 364 -16.11 3.07 18.72
CA GLY A 364 -16.38 1.64 18.81
C GLY A 364 -15.96 0.88 17.55
N LYS A 365 -16.34 1.38 16.36
CA LYS A 365 -15.92 0.81 15.08
C LYS A 365 -14.41 0.93 14.86
N MET A 366 -13.80 2.07 15.20
CA MET A 366 -12.35 2.22 15.12
C MET A 366 -11.63 1.21 16.03
N LYS A 367 -12.13 0.95 17.23
CA LYS A 367 -11.60 -0.08 18.15
C LYS A 367 -11.73 -1.50 17.57
N LEU A 368 -12.84 -1.80 16.90
CA LEU A 368 -13.07 -3.09 16.24
C LEU A 368 -12.12 -3.34 15.06
N TYR A 369 -11.96 -2.36 14.17
CA TYR A 369 -11.13 -2.51 12.97
C TYR A 369 -9.63 -2.34 13.25
N LEU A 370 -9.27 -1.33 14.04
CA LEU A 370 -7.89 -0.92 14.32
C LEU A 370 -7.53 -1.27 15.76
N GLN A 371 -6.91 -2.43 15.97
CA GLN A 371 -6.58 -2.94 17.31
C GLN A 371 -5.48 -2.11 18.00
N ASN A 372 -4.58 -1.47 17.24
CA ASN A 372 -3.50 -0.66 17.78
C ASN A 372 -4.00 0.71 18.32
N PRO A 373 -3.85 1.02 19.62
CA PRO A 373 -4.28 2.29 20.20
C PRO A 373 -3.53 3.51 19.62
N ALA A 374 -2.26 3.38 19.27
CA ALA A 374 -1.48 4.48 18.71
C ALA A 374 -2.03 4.89 17.33
N THR A 375 -2.40 3.92 16.48
CA THR A 375 -3.02 4.19 15.17
C THR A 375 -4.36 4.91 15.34
N ARG A 376 -5.20 4.48 16.29
CA ARG A 376 -6.47 5.15 16.59
C ARG A 376 -6.25 6.59 17.06
N ALA A 377 -5.27 6.81 17.94
CA ALA A 377 -4.91 8.14 18.43
C ALA A 377 -4.45 9.08 17.30
N ILE A 378 -3.65 8.57 16.36
CA ILE A 378 -3.19 9.33 15.18
C ILE A 378 -4.37 9.76 14.30
N LEU A 379 -5.36 8.89 14.08
CA LEU A 379 -6.55 9.23 13.28
C LEU A 379 -7.53 10.14 14.03
N PHE A 380 -7.67 9.96 15.35
CA PHE A 380 -8.63 10.73 16.14
C PHE A 380 -8.14 12.15 16.43
N LYS A 381 -6.82 12.37 16.59
CA LYS A 381 -6.27 13.69 16.92
C LYS A 381 -6.71 14.79 15.92
N PRO A 382 -6.61 14.61 14.58
CA PRO A 382 -7.14 15.58 13.63
C PRO A 382 -8.66 15.81 13.75
N ILE A 383 -9.44 14.77 14.03
CA ILE A 383 -10.89 14.87 14.23
C ILE A 383 -11.19 15.75 15.45
N LYS A 384 -10.50 15.50 16.58
CA LYS A 384 -10.59 16.32 17.80
C LYS A 384 -10.26 17.78 17.48
N THR A 385 -9.14 18.04 16.81
CA THR A 385 -8.72 19.39 16.43
C THR A 385 -9.78 20.09 15.58
N ASN A 386 -10.29 19.45 14.54
CA ASN A 386 -11.32 20.03 13.66
C ASN A 386 -12.62 20.36 14.41
N ILE A 387 -13.08 19.48 15.31
CA ILE A 387 -14.28 19.71 16.12
C ILE A 387 -14.09 20.93 17.02
N VAL A 388 -12.94 21.01 17.72
CA VAL A 388 -12.61 22.13 18.62
C VAL A 388 -12.50 23.44 17.83
N GLU A 389 -11.84 23.44 16.67
CA GLU A 389 -11.71 24.62 15.81
C GLU A 389 -13.07 25.12 15.30
N ALA A 390 -13.98 24.21 14.91
CA ALA A 390 -15.34 24.59 14.52
C ALA A 390 -16.11 25.28 15.67
N HIS A 391 -15.96 24.78 16.90
CA HIS A 391 -16.55 25.39 18.09
C HIS A 391 -15.93 26.77 18.38
N ILE A 392 -14.60 26.92 18.28
CA ILE A 392 -13.92 28.20 18.45
C ILE A 392 -14.43 29.23 17.43
N GLN A 393 -14.56 28.84 16.17
CA GLN A 393 -15.05 29.73 15.11
C GLN A 393 -16.47 30.22 15.42
N VAL A 394 -17.41 29.32 15.74
CA VAL A 394 -18.78 29.70 16.10
C VAL A 394 -18.83 30.55 17.37
N GLN A 395 -18.04 30.21 18.40
CA GLN A 395 -17.98 31.00 19.63
C GLN A 395 -17.45 32.42 19.37
N SER A 396 -16.45 32.57 18.49
CA SER A 396 -15.92 33.88 18.11
C SER A 396 -16.95 34.72 17.34
N LEU A 397 -17.72 34.10 16.45
CA LEU A 397 -18.81 34.75 15.71
C LEU A 397 -19.94 35.19 16.64
N LEU A 398 -20.31 34.35 17.60
CA LEU A 398 -21.32 34.67 18.61
C LEU A 398 -20.92 35.88 19.45
N LYS A 399 -19.67 35.93 19.93
CA LYS A 399 -19.14 37.04 20.74
C LYS A 399 -19.09 38.38 19.98
N LEU A 400 -18.95 38.35 18.64
CA LEU A 400 -18.85 39.55 17.82
C LEU A 400 -20.20 40.10 17.39
N GLU A 401 -21.19 39.25 17.13
CA GLU A 401 -22.43 39.62 16.42
C GLU A 401 -23.70 39.56 17.29
N TYR A 402 -23.63 38.95 18.48
CA TYR A 402 -24.78 38.70 19.35
C TYR A 402 -24.61 39.38 20.71
N SER A 403 -25.74 39.66 21.38
CA SER A 403 -25.72 40.24 22.72
C SER A 403 -25.29 39.19 23.76
N PRO A 404 -24.77 39.60 24.94
CA PRO A 404 -24.37 38.65 25.98
C PRO A 404 -25.53 37.78 26.49
N GLU A 405 -26.76 38.28 26.44
CA GLU A 405 -27.98 37.53 26.82
C GLU A 405 -28.30 36.44 25.78
N ASP A 406 -28.18 36.76 24.50
CA ASP A 406 -28.34 35.79 23.41
C ASP A 406 -27.29 34.67 23.50
N VAL A 407 -26.03 35.02 23.80
CA VAL A 407 -24.94 34.05 23.95
C VAL A 407 -25.18 33.10 25.12
N GLN A 408 -25.75 33.58 26.23
CA GLN A 408 -26.13 32.73 27.36
C GLN A 408 -27.31 31.80 27.00
N SER A 409 -28.28 32.29 26.23
CA SER A 409 -29.44 31.48 25.78
C SER A 409 -29.04 30.29 24.88
N VAL A 410 -27.95 30.44 24.13
CA VAL A 410 -27.43 29.44 23.20
C VAL A 410 -26.72 28.27 23.91
N ASN A 411 -26.34 28.44 25.18
CA ASN A 411 -25.79 27.41 26.08
C ASN A 411 -24.70 26.52 25.45
N MET A 412 -23.69 27.15 24.85
CA MET A 412 -22.56 26.45 24.23
C MET A 412 -21.59 25.91 25.29
N ILE A 413 -21.17 24.65 25.13
CA ILE A 413 -20.16 24.03 25.99
C ILE A 413 -18.85 24.84 25.97
N SER A 414 -18.16 24.91 27.11
CA SER A 414 -16.85 25.55 27.17
C SER A 414 -15.83 24.75 26.34
N ILE A 415 -14.79 25.43 25.84
CA ILE A 415 -13.75 24.76 25.04
C ILE A 415 -12.97 23.76 25.90
N GLU A 416 -12.76 24.07 27.18
CA GLU A 416 -12.06 23.21 28.14
C GLU A 416 -12.86 21.93 28.41
N ASP A 417 -14.17 22.06 28.67
CA ASP A 417 -15.06 20.90 28.90
C ASP A 417 -15.21 20.05 27.64
N LEU A 418 -15.28 20.68 26.46
CA LEU A 418 -15.31 19.97 25.17
C LEU A 418 -14.03 19.16 24.96
N GLN A 419 -12.86 19.75 25.24
CA GLN A 419 -11.59 19.05 25.12
C GLN A 419 -11.52 17.85 26.07
N ALA A 420 -11.94 18.03 27.33
CA ALA A 420 -12.00 16.96 28.31
C ALA A 420 -12.97 15.84 27.88
N GLN A 421 -14.14 16.19 27.36
CA GLN A 421 -15.12 15.22 26.85
C GLN A 421 -14.54 14.39 25.69
N LEU A 422 -13.82 15.03 24.76
CA LEU A 422 -13.20 14.35 23.62
C LEU A 422 -12.01 13.48 24.04
N ASP A 423 -11.26 13.88 25.06
CA ASP A 423 -10.14 13.08 25.60
C ASP A 423 -10.62 11.79 26.26
N ASN A 424 -11.80 11.80 26.89
CA ASN A 424 -12.39 10.61 27.50
C ASN A 424 -12.85 9.53 26.49
N LEU A 425 -12.89 9.85 25.18
CA LEU A 425 -13.35 8.91 24.14
C LEU A 425 -12.23 8.03 23.56
N MET A 426 -10.97 8.41 23.77
CA MET A 426 -9.79 7.65 23.36
C MET A 426 -9.61 6.42 24.27
#